data_AF-A0A2D6TQ09-F1
#
_entry.id   AF-A0A2D6TQ09-F1
#
_cell.length_a   1.000
_cell.length_b   1.000
_cell.length_c   1.000
_cell.angle_alpha   90.00
_cell.angle_beta   90.00
_cell.angle_gamma   90.00
#
_symmetry.space_group_name_H-M   'P 1'
#
loop_
_entity.id
_entity.type
_entity.pdbx_description
1 polymer ?
#
loop_
_entity_poly.entity_id
_entity_poly.type
_entity_poly.pdbx_seq_one_letter_code
_entity_poly.pdbx_strand_id
1 'polypeptide(L)'
;MLPYHKKLLLSSAGNAQKIKAAHFDGGDNIYRGSSLVGSADSFKGTLSFWIRPNVTAGSPYSSMAVIIGKDTGGSGSLRYDCFINSSNNLILRLRTDNGSSLLIVNLVLTITDLEWNHILVSYDASSNVVKGCVNDVIQVHGIMWESNTSDTIDHTLTEWGVGKGFNTYNEYVGDMADFWINFGTYIDLTVVSNRRKFITDEGLPADMGADGSTPLGSQPPIFFSIQDGEDATDFSTNKGNGGAWVENGTLTNSI
;
A
#
# COMPACT_ATOMS: atom_id res chain seq x y z
N MET A 1 13.81 -14.43 24.22
CA MET A 1 12.81 -13.45 24.73
C MET A 1 12.23 -12.79 23.49
N LEU A 2 11.02 -13.19 23.07
CA LEU A 2 10.37 -12.64 21.87
C LEU A 2 9.93 -11.20 22.20
N PRO A 3 10.25 -10.20 21.36
CA PRO A 3 9.82 -8.83 21.61
C PRO A 3 8.30 -8.74 21.47
N TYR A 4 7.68 -8.11 22.45
CA TYR A 4 6.25 -7.91 22.58
C TYR A 4 5.65 -7.32 21.30
N HIS A 5 4.74 -8.04 20.66
CA HIS A 5 3.77 -7.48 19.72
C HIS A 5 2.88 -6.52 20.51
N LYS A 6 3.22 -5.22 20.52
CA LYS A 6 2.38 -4.17 21.11
C LYS A 6 1.23 -3.90 20.14
N LYS A 7 0.27 -4.82 20.13
CA LYS A 7 -0.93 -4.78 19.31
C LYS A 7 -2.09 -4.29 20.20
N LEU A 8 -2.91 -3.38 19.69
CA LEU A 8 -4.05 -2.88 20.45
C LEU A 8 -5.04 -4.02 20.71
N LEU A 9 -5.39 -4.23 21.98
CA LEU A 9 -6.70 -4.76 22.35
C LEU A 9 -7.64 -3.56 22.30
N LEU A 10 -8.51 -3.47 21.29
CA LEU A 10 -9.57 -2.48 21.24
C LEU A 10 -10.55 -2.77 22.39
N SER A 11 -10.33 -2.18 23.57
CA SER A 11 -11.27 -2.26 24.69
C SER A 11 -12.40 -1.25 24.49
N SER A 12 -13.63 -1.69 24.69
CA SER A 12 -14.89 -1.01 24.40
C SER A 12 -15.27 0.16 25.35
N ALA A 13 -14.31 0.98 25.81
CA ALA A 13 -14.67 2.15 26.63
C ALA A 13 -13.68 3.32 26.50
N GLY A 14 -14.17 4.44 25.93
CA GLY A 14 -13.64 5.80 26.11
C GLY A 14 -12.52 6.22 25.14
N ASN A 15 -12.88 6.95 24.07
CA ASN A 15 -11.97 7.71 23.19
C ASN A 15 -10.75 6.96 22.61
N ALA A 16 -10.91 5.69 22.23
CA ALA A 16 -9.98 5.08 21.29
C ALA A 16 -10.16 5.74 19.91
N GLN A 17 -9.09 6.32 19.35
CA GLN A 17 -9.11 6.82 17.98
C GLN A 17 -9.40 5.65 17.04
N LYS A 18 -10.65 5.55 16.56
CA LYS A 18 -11.03 4.52 15.58
C LYS A 18 -10.28 4.83 14.29
N ILE A 19 -9.57 3.85 13.75
CA ILE A 19 -8.99 3.95 12.40
C ILE A 19 -10.15 4.22 11.44
N LYS A 20 -10.09 5.35 10.74
CA LYS A 20 -11.11 5.74 9.78
C LYS A 20 -10.77 5.11 8.44
N ALA A 21 -11.63 4.21 8.02
CA ALA A 21 -11.35 3.31 6.92
C ALA A 21 -12.58 3.07 6.07
N ALA A 22 -12.33 2.84 4.79
CA ALA A 22 -13.29 2.32 3.85
C ALA A 22 -13.24 0.79 3.84
N HIS A 23 -14.40 0.18 3.71
CA HIS A 23 -14.59 -1.24 3.52
C HIS A 23 -14.70 -1.54 2.02
N PHE A 24 -13.96 -2.54 1.56
CA PHE A 24 -14.00 -3.11 0.22
C PHE A 24 -14.63 -4.49 0.31
N ASP A 25 -15.65 -4.73 -0.51
CA ASP A 25 -16.43 -5.98 -0.49
C ASP A 25 -15.96 -7.06 -1.50
N GLY A 26 -14.92 -6.76 -2.29
CA GLY A 26 -14.43 -7.61 -3.37
C GLY A 26 -15.12 -7.43 -4.72
N GLY A 27 -15.99 -6.42 -4.84
CA GLY A 27 -16.43 -5.78 -6.08
C GLY A 27 -16.03 -4.30 -6.16
N ASP A 28 -15.72 -3.69 -5.01
CA ASP A 28 -15.29 -2.29 -4.91
C ASP A 28 -13.83 -2.08 -5.31
N ASN A 29 -13.56 -0.98 -6.03
CA ASN A 29 -12.19 -0.52 -6.28
C ASN A 29 -12.13 0.97 -6.61
N ILE A 30 -10.94 1.55 -6.45
CA ILE A 30 -10.63 2.91 -6.88
C ILE A 30 -9.70 2.80 -8.09
N TYR A 31 -10.08 3.39 -9.23
CA TYR A 31 -9.42 3.20 -10.51
C TYR A 31 -9.06 4.51 -11.20
N ARG A 32 -7.90 4.52 -11.86
CA ARG A 32 -7.47 5.61 -12.72
C ARG A 32 -7.02 5.05 -14.07
N GLY A 33 -7.75 5.41 -15.13
CA GLY A 33 -7.42 5.03 -16.51
C GLY A 33 -6.42 5.97 -17.20
N SER A 34 -5.46 6.52 -16.45
CA SER A 34 -4.39 7.38 -16.97
C SER A 34 -3.17 7.33 -16.06
N SER A 35 -2.03 7.77 -16.59
CA SER A 35 -0.81 7.92 -15.78
C SER A 35 -1.02 8.91 -14.63
N LEU A 36 -0.28 8.72 -13.55
CA LEU A 36 -0.29 9.62 -12.39
C LEU A 36 0.36 10.94 -12.79
N VAL A 37 -0.31 12.05 -12.48
CA VAL A 37 0.19 13.39 -12.80
C VAL A 37 1.53 13.61 -12.11
N GLY A 38 2.55 14.00 -12.88
CA GLY A 38 3.88 14.29 -12.36
C GLY A 38 4.71 13.07 -11.92
N SER A 39 4.21 11.85 -12.15
CA SER A 39 4.98 10.64 -11.88
C SER A 39 6.15 10.50 -12.86
N ALA A 40 7.25 9.94 -12.37
CA ALA A 40 8.44 9.64 -13.14
C ALA A 40 9.04 8.33 -12.67
N ASP A 41 9.66 7.61 -13.61
CA ASP A 41 10.34 6.36 -13.31
C ASP A 41 11.51 6.61 -12.36
N SER A 42 11.73 5.66 -11.45
CA SER A 42 12.78 5.81 -10.44
C SER A 42 13.24 4.46 -9.91
N PHE A 43 14.46 4.42 -9.39
CA PHE A 43 14.94 3.29 -8.61
C PHE A 43 14.23 3.17 -7.26
N LYS A 44 13.56 4.21 -6.78
CA LYS A 44 13.13 4.34 -5.39
C LYS A 44 11.63 4.47 -5.27
N GLY A 45 11.10 3.96 -4.17
CA GLY A 45 9.71 4.16 -3.79
C GLY A 45 9.46 3.75 -2.36
N THR A 46 8.39 4.33 -1.80
CA THR A 46 7.91 4.02 -0.46
C THR A 46 6.40 3.97 -0.48
N LEU A 47 5.82 2.95 0.15
CA LEU A 47 4.38 2.83 0.35
C LEU A 47 4.06 2.53 1.81
N SER A 48 2.96 3.11 2.29
CA SER A 48 2.44 2.96 3.65
C SER A 48 0.93 2.81 3.58
N PHE A 49 0.36 1.88 4.33
CA PHE A 49 -1.09 1.80 4.47
C PHE A 49 -1.50 0.97 5.69
N TRP A 50 -2.75 1.13 6.10
CA TRP A 50 -3.40 0.31 7.10
C TRP A 50 -4.41 -0.59 6.44
N ILE A 51 -4.40 -1.87 6.81
CA ILE A 51 -5.36 -2.86 6.33
C ILE A 51 -5.89 -3.72 7.46
N ARG A 52 -7.16 -4.10 7.34
CA ARG A 52 -7.77 -5.20 8.09
C ARG A 52 -8.34 -6.20 7.08
N PRO A 53 -7.54 -7.16 6.60
CA PRO A 53 -7.94 -8.04 5.52
C PRO A 53 -9.02 -9.03 5.99
N ASN A 54 -10.06 -9.23 5.19
CA ASN A 54 -11.03 -10.30 5.41
C ASN A 54 -10.75 -11.48 4.48
N VAL A 55 -9.79 -12.31 4.87
CA VAL A 55 -9.38 -13.49 4.07
C VAL A 55 -10.42 -14.62 4.06
N THR A 56 -11.49 -14.50 4.86
CA THR A 56 -12.60 -15.46 4.93
C THR A 56 -13.69 -15.19 3.90
N ALA A 57 -13.72 -14.00 3.30
CA ALA A 57 -14.69 -13.62 2.29
C ALA A 57 -14.30 -14.20 0.92
N GLY A 58 -14.41 -15.52 0.79
CA GLY A 58 -14.85 -16.17 -0.43
C GLY A 58 -14.14 -15.89 -1.77
N SER A 59 -12.93 -15.30 -1.82
CA SER A 59 -12.19 -15.35 -3.08
C SER A 59 -11.83 -16.82 -3.33
N PRO A 60 -12.27 -17.43 -4.45
CA PRO A 60 -11.84 -18.78 -4.81
C PRO A 60 -10.33 -18.84 -5.13
N TYR A 61 -9.61 -17.71 -5.02
CA TYR A 61 -8.22 -17.58 -5.40
C TYR A 61 -7.35 -17.08 -4.24
N SER A 62 -6.15 -17.66 -4.24
CA SER A 62 -5.11 -17.57 -3.24
C SER A 62 -4.48 -16.18 -3.05
N SER A 63 -5.13 -15.07 -3.44
CA SER A 63 -4.57 -13.72 -3.29
C SER A 63 -5.58 -12.57 -3.40
N MET A 64 -5.30 -11.46 -2.69
CA MET A 64 -6.04 -10.20 -2.75
C MET A 64 -5.11 -9.05 -3.14
N ALA A 65 -5.40 -8.35 -4.24
CA ALA A 65 -4.62 -7.24 -4.73
C ALA A 65 -4.94 -5.96 -3.97
N VAL A 66 -3.91 -5.33 -3.39
CA VAL A 66 -4.02 -4.05 -2.69
C VAL A 66 -3.89 -2.90 -3.68
N ILE A 67 -2.87 -2.93 -4.55
CA ILE A 67 -2.69 -1.97 -5.63
C ILE A 67 -2.07 -2.63 -6.86
N ILE A 68 -2.52 -2.21 -8.03
CA ILE A 68 -1.94 -2.53 -9.32
C ILE A 68 -1.60 -1.26 -10.12
N GLY A 69 -0.61 -1.40 -10.99
CA GLY A 69 -0.27 -0.45 -12.04
C GLY A 69 0.10 -1.21 -13.32
N LYS A 70 -0.41 -0.77 -14.47
CA LYS A 70 -0.18 -1.43 -15.76
C LYS A 70 -0.17 -0.49 -16.94
N ASP A 71 0.48 -0.92 -18.01
CA ASP A 71 0.31 -0.33 -19.33
C ASP A 71 -0.99 -0.79 -20.00
N THR A 72 -1.36 -0.11 -21.07
CA THR A 72 -2.47 -0.50 -21.94
C THR A 72 -2.14 -1.85 -22.59
N GLY A 73 -2.95 -2.88 -22.33
CA GLY A 73 -2.71 -4.24 -22.83
C GLY A 73 -3.24 -5.35 -21.92
N GLY A 74 -3.06 -6.61 -22.36
CA GLY A 74 -3.43 -7.83 -21.63
C GLY A 74 -2.43 -8.21 -20.52
N SER A 75 -2.42 -9.48 -20.08
CA SER A 75 -1.63 -9.99 -18.93
C SER A 75 -0.14 -9.68 -18.89
N GLY A 76 0.48 -9.32 -20.02
CA GLY A 76 1.86 -8.86 -20.06
C GLY A 76 2.11 -7.46 -19.51
N SER A 77 1.06 -6.65 -19.30
CA SER A 77 1.19 -5.22 -19.00
C SER A 77 1.24 -4.85 -17.52
N LEU A 78 1.01 -5.80 -16.60
CA LEU A 78 1.13 -5.56 -15.15
C LEU A 78 2.60 -5.31 -14.79
N ARG A 79 2.89 -4.15 -14.20
CA ARG A 79 4.25 -3.68 -13.90
C ARG A 79 4.45 -3.34 -12.43
N TYR A 80 3.38 -2.92 -11.76
CA TYR A 80 3.36 -2.64 -10.33
C TYR A 80 2.24 -3.47 -9.70
N ASP A 81 2.53 -4.27 -8.68
CA ASP A 81 1.50 -5.04 -7.98
C ASP A 81 1.91 -5.27 -6.53
N CYS A 82 1.00 -4.95 -5.61
CA CYS A 82 1.09 -5.30 -4.20
C CYS A 82 -0.13 -6.14 -3.84
N PHE A 83 0.07 -7.33 -3.31
CA PHE A 83 -1.03 -8.25 -3.00
C PHE A 83 -0.72 -9.12 -1.78
N ILE A 84 -1.77 -9.57 -1.10
CA ILE A 84 -1.69 -10.54 0.02
C ILE A 84 -1.97 -11.92 -0.58
N ASN A 85 -1.09 -12.90 -0.36
CA ASN A 85 -1.31 -14.28 -0.83
C ASN A 85 -2.04 -15.16 0.21
N SER A 86 -2.34 -16.40 -0.15
CA SER A 86 -3.06 -17.38 0.69
C SER A 86 -2.29 -17.82 1.93
N SER A 87 -1.01 -17.47 2.02
CA SER A 87 -0.18 -17.67 3.20
C SER A 87 -0.11 -16.41 4.07
N ASN A 88 -1.00 -15.43 3.85
CA ASN A 88 -1.05 -14.13 4.53
C ASN A 88 0.24 -13.32 4.40
N ASN A 89 0.96 -13.53 3.30
CA ASN A 89 2.14 -12.75 3.00
C ASN A 89 1.78 -11.63 2.03
N LEU A 90 2.11 -10.40 2.40
CA LEU A 90 2.08 -9.29 1.47
C LEU A 90 3.33 -9.32 0.60
N ILE A 91 3.13 -9.28 -0.72
CA ILE A 91 4.13 -9.35 -1.77
C ILE A 91 4.08 -8.07 -2.60
N LEU A 92 5.25 -7.49 -2.90
CA LEU A 92 5.42 -6.40 -3.85
C LEU A 92 6.11 -6.92 -5.12
N ARG A 93 5.61 -6.58 -6.30
CA ARG A 93 6.22 -6.92 -7.59
C ARG A 93 6.35 -5.65 -8.40
N LEU A 94 7.57 -5.40 -8.87
CA LEU A 94 7.92 -4.23 -9.65
C LEU A 94 8.53 -4.68 -10.98
N ARG A 95 8.44 -3.86 -12.01
CA ARG A 95 9.07 -4.10 -13.31
C ARG A 95 9.78 -2.86 -13.77
N THR A 96 10.83 -3.08 -14.55
CA THR A 96 11.57 -1.98 -15.19
C THR A 96 10.76 -1.36 -16.32
N ASP A 97 11.07 -0.11 -16.64
CA ASP A 97 10.51 0.71 -17.74
C ASP A 97 10.69 0.08 -19.13
N ASN A 98 11.76 -0.66 -19.38
CA ASN A 98 11.99 -1.40 -20.62
C ASN A 98 11.16 -2.70 -20.72
N GLY A 99 10.35 -2.96 -19.70
CA GLY A 99 9.41 -4.07 -19.63
C GLY A 99 9.99 -5.48 -19.62
N SER A 100 11.31 -5.61 -19.61
CA SER A 100 12.05 -6.84 -19.89
C SER A 100 12.59 -7.52 -18.63
N SER A 101 12.78 -6.78 -17.55
CA SER A 101 13.27 -7.31 -16.27
C SER A 101 12.19 -7.20 -15.20
N LEU A 102 11.82 -8.34 -14.62
CA LEU A 102 10.99 -8.40 -13.43
C LEU A 102 11.89 -8.05 -12.25
N LEU A 103 11.70 -6.88 -11.62
CA LEU A 103 12.24 -6.68 -10.29
C LEU A 103 11.25 -7.31 -9.31
N ILE A 104 11.44 -8.59 -8.98
CA ILE A 104 10.70 -9.14 -7.85
C ILE A 104 11.35 -8.63 -6.57
N VAL A 105 10.78 -7.56 -6.01
CA VAL A 105 10.93 -7.27 -4.59
C VAL A 105 10.05 -8.27 -3.84
N ASN A 106 10.43 -9.56 -3.81
CA ASN A 106 9.67 -10.60 -3.11
C ASN A 106 9.83 -10.40 -1.60
N LEU A 107 9.22 -9.34 -1.13
CA LEU A 107 9.02 -9.03 0.25
C LEU A 107 7.94 -9.99 0.71
N VAL A 108 8.24 -10.79 1.72
CA VAL A 108 7.26 -11.63 2.38
C VAL A 108 7.05 -10.99 3.74
N LEU A 109 6.05 -10.11 3.83
CA LEU A 109 5.59 -9.58 5.12
C LEU A 109 4.47 -10.46 5.63
N THR A 110 4.71 -11.16 6.73
CA THR A 110 3.71 -12.00 7.35
C THR A 110 2.75 -11.15 8.17
N ILE A 111 1.48 -11.16 7.74
CA ILE A 111 0.35 -10.62 8.49
C ILE A 111 -0.13 -11.73 9.42
N THR A 112 0.04 -11.52 10.73
CA THR A 112 -0.13 -12.59 11.73
C THR A 112 -1.58 -12.83 12.14
N ASP A 113 -2.51 -11.99 11.69
CA ASP A 113 -3.91 -11.98 12.11
C ASP A 113 -4.78 -11.13 11.19
N LEU A 114 -6.09 -11.17 11.41
CA LEU A 114 -7.09 -10.44 10.61
C LEU A 114 -7.53 -9.13 11.26
N GLU A 115 -6.69 -8.55 12.11
CA GLU A 115 -6.96 -7.24 12.71
C GLU A 115 -6.28 -6.13 11.88
N TRP A 116 -6.34 -4.90 12.39
CA TRP A 116 -5.59 -3.79 11.83
C TRP A 116 -4.09 -4.04 11.83
N ASN A 117 -3.51 -3.95 10.64
CA ASN A 117 -2.09 -4.07 10.39
C ASN A 117 -1.60 -2.85 9.62
N HIS A 118 -0.55 -2.20 10.12
CA HIS A 118 0.19 -1.19 9.38
C HIS A 118 1.28 -1.85 8.55
N ILE A 119 1.28 -1.54 7.26
CA ILE A 119 2.29 -2.00 6.30
C ILE A 119 3.11 -0.80 5.87
N LEU A 120 4.43 -0.92 5.94
CA LEU A 120 5.36 0.10 5.46
C LEU A 120 6.51 -0.56 4.71
N VAL A 121 6.68 -0.21 3.45
CA VAL A 121 7.70 -0.76 2.56
C VAL A 121 8.47 0.38 1.90
N SER A 122 9.79 0.28 1.86
CA SER A 122 10.65 1.21 1.13
C SER A 122 11.76 0.45 0.40
N TYR A 123 12.00 0.81 -0.86
CA TYR A 123 12.99 0.18 -1.72
C TYR A 123 13.89 1.19 -2.42
N ASP A 124 15.12 0.77 -2.69
CA ASP A 124 16.09 1.47 -3.53
C ASP A 124 16.77 0.45 -4.44
N ALA A 125 16.35 0.44 -5.70
CA ALA A 125 16.83 -0.49 -6.70
C ALA A 125 18.27 -0.23 -7.15
N SER A 126 18.73 1.02 -7.08
CA SER A 126 20.12 1.36 -7.40
C SER A 126 21.10 0.81 -6.35
N SER A 127 20.63 0.70 -5.10
CA SER A 127 21.40 0.16 -3.98
C SER A 127 21.13 -1.32 -3.70
N ASN A 128 20.19 -1.93 -4.43
CA ASN A 128 19.69 -3.28 -4.20
C ASN A 128 19.20 -3.53 -2.75
N VAL A 129 18.40 -2.60 -2.21
CA VAL A 129 17.88 -2.67 -0.84
C VAL A 129 16.36 -2.61 -0.83
N VAL A 130 15.76 -3.48 -0.02
CA VAL A 130 14.36 -3.36 0.40
C VAL A 130 14.25 -3.47 1.93
N LYS A 131 13.37 -2.65 2.50
CA LYS A 131 12.95 -2.74 3.89
C LYS A 131 11.44 -2.81 3.98
N GLY A 132 10.95 -3.69 4.83
CA GLY A 132 9.52 -3.85 5.09
C GLY A 132 9.24 -4.03 6.57
N CYS A 133 8.24 -3.29 7.05
CA CYS A 133 7.77 -3.32 8.42
C CYS A 133 6.29 -3.69 8.45
N VAL A 134 5.90 -4.45 9.48
CA VAL A 134 4.51 -4.68 9.86
C VAL A 134 4.36 -4.25 11.31
N ASN A 135 3.41 -3.37 11.60
CA ASN A 135 3.11 -2.90 12.96
C ASN A 135 4.37 -2.39 13.69
N ASP A 136 5.12 -1.50 13.04
CA ASP A 136 6.39 -0.91 13.54
C ASP A 136 7.53 -1.92 13.79
N VAL A 137 7.35 -3.19 13.41
CA VAL A 137 8.37 -4.23 13.49
C VAL A 137 8.96 -4.48 12.11
N ILE A 138 10.28 -4.33 11.98
CA ILE A 138 11.00 -4.68 10.75
C ILE A 138 10.95 -6.20 10.57
N GLN A 139 10.32 -6.66 9.50
CA GLN A 139 10.27 -8.08 9.16
C GLN A 139 11.24 -8.43 8.03
N VAL A 140 11.49 -7.49 7.12
CA VAL A 140 12.46 -7.68 6.05
C VAL A 140 13.47 -6.55 6.05
N HIS A 141 14.73 -6.96 6.00
CA HIS A 141 15.88 -6.11 5.84
C HIS A 141 16.88 -6.86 4.97
N GLY A 142 16.86 -6.61 3.66
CA GLY A 142 17.61 -7.46 2.75
C GLY A 142 17.74 -6.92 1.33
N ILE A 143 18.16 -7.83 0.46
CA ILE A 143 18.49 -7.61 -0.94
C ILE A 143 17.27 -7.97 -1.78
N MET A 144 17.03 -7.27 -2.89
CA MET A 144 15.93 -7.63 -3.79
C MET A 144 16.32 -8.87 -4.60
N TRP A 145 15.36 -9.78 -4.83
CA TRP A 145 15.62 -11.12 -5.36
C TRP A 145 16.14 -11.11 -6.80
N GLU A 146 15.64 -10.20 -7.63
CA GLU A 146 15.99 -10.06 -9.05
C GLU A 146 16.28 -8.59 -9.39
N SER A 147 17.28 -8.00 -8.72
CA SER A 147 17.62 -6.60 -8.95
C SER A 147 18.32 -6.37 -10.28
N ASN A 148 17.63 -5.72 -11.21
CA ASN A 148 18.29 -4.93 -12.23
C ASN A 148 18.60 -3.55 -11.62
N THR A 149 19.87 -3.31 -11.29
CA THR A 149 20.31 -2.02 -10.72
C THR A 149 20.61 -0.98 -11.81
N SER A 150 20.48 -1.34 -13.08
CA SER A 150 20.77 -0.48 -14.23
C SER A 150 19.54 0.24 -14.79
N ASP A 151 18.32 -0.24 -14.50
CA ASP A 151 17.08 0.31 -15.04
C ASP A 151 16.14 0.80 -13.94
N THR A 152 15.40 1.87 -14.22
CA THR A 152 14.41 2.43 -13.32
C THR A 152 13.14 1.57 -13.27
N ILE A 153 12.42 1.63 -12.14
CA ILE A 153 11.09 1.05 -12.01
C ILE A 153 10.08 1.96 -12.68
N ASP A 154 9.20 1.34 -13.45
CA ASP A 154 8.15 2.02 -14.18
C ASP A 154 7.06 2.51 -13.22
N HIS A 155 6.97 3.83 -13.10
CA HIS A 155 5.91 4.52 -12.36
C HIS A 155 5.08 5.41 -13.29
N THR A 156 5.35 5.40 -14.59
CA THR A 156 4.64 6.21 -15.61
C THR A 156 3.53 5.44 -16.32
N LEU A 157 3.23 4.23 -15.83
CA LEU A 157 2.13 3.35 -16.19
C LEU A 157 0.80 4.04 -16.52
N THR A 158 0.12 3.55 -17.55
CA THR A 158 -1.09 4.20 -18.08
C THR A 158 -2.36 3.94 -17.27
N GLU A 159 -2.36 2.97 -16.37
CA GLU A 159 -3.52 2.62 -15.55
C GLU A 159 -3.10 2.22 -14.13
N TRP A 160 -3.92 2.59 -13.14
CA TRP A 160 -3.72 2.27 -11.73
C TRP A 160 -5.04 1.85 -11.07
N GLY A 161 -4.95 0.96 -10.08
CA GLY A 161 -6.11 0.50 -9.31
C GLY A 161 -5.77 0.16 -7.87
N VAL A 162 -6.55 0.63 -6.91
CA VAL A 162 -6.48 0.27 -5.48
C VAL A 162 -7.69 -0.60 -5.13
N GLY A 163 -7.46 -1.70 -4.42
CA GLY A 163 -8.45 -2.76 -4.20
C GLY A 163 -8.78 -3.58 -5.47
N LYS A 164 -8.11 -3.27 -6.58
CA LYS A 164 -8.39 -3.84 -7.89
C LYS A 164 -7.46 -4.99 -8.22
N GLY A 165 -8.03 -6.15 -8.53
CA GLY A 165 -7.29 -7.26 -9.13
C GLY A 165 -6.88 -6.95 -10.57
N PHE A 166 -5.74 -7.49 -11.01
CA PHE A 166 -5.35 -7.46 -12.43
C PHE A 166 -6.44 -8.08 -13.35
N ASN A 167 -7.15 -9.04 -12.80
CA ASN A 167 -8.31 -9.73 -13.32
C ASN A 167 -9.40 -9.73 -12.24
N THR A 168 -10.64 -10.03 -12.63
CA THR A 168 -11.87 -9.94 -11.81
C THR A 168 -11.94 -10.89 -10.60
N TYR A 169 -10.81 -11.50 -10.22
CA TYR A 169 -10.75 -12.64 -9.32
C TYR A 169 -9.85 -12.41 -8.11
N ASN A 170 -9.15 -11.26 -8.04
CA ASN A 170 -8.17 -10.95 -7.00
C ASN A 170 -8.45 -9.58 -6.37
N GLU A 171 -9.72 -9.15 -6.32
CA GLU A 171 -10.09 -7.87 -5.70
C GLU A 171 -9.90 -7.93 -4.18
N TYR A 172 -9.62 -6.78 -3.57
CA TYR A 172 -9.39 -6.69 -2.13
C TYR A 172 -10.69 -6.85 -1.37
N VAL A 173 -10.66 -7.63 -0.29
CA VAL A 173 -11.76 -7.71 0.67
C VAL A 173 -11.26 -7.40 2.06
N GLY A 174 -11.91 -6.43 2.71
CA GLY A 174 -11.54 -5.95 4.04
C GLY A 174 -11.49 -4.44 4.10
N ASP A 175 -10.90 -3.91 5.16
CA ASP A 175 -10.85 -2.47 5.38
C ASP A 175 -9.47 -1.93 5.04
N MET A 176 -9.45 -0.68 4.57
CA MET A 176 -8.23 0.05 4.23
C MET A 176 -8.31 1.49 4.74
N ALA A 177 -7.20 1.99 5.28
CA ALA A 177 -7.05 3.37 5.67
C ALA A 177 -5.67 3.90 5.28
N ASP A 178 -5.58 5.22 5.12
CA ASP A 178 -4.31 5.94 5.09
C ASP A 178 -3.33 5.37 4.04
N PHE A 179 -3.86 5.12 2.84
CA PHE A 179 -3.14 4.52 1.73
C PHE A 179 -2.27 5.57 1.03
N TRP A 180 -0.96 5.45 1.18
CA TRP A 180 0.02 6.46 0.80
C TRP A 180 1.14 5.83 -0.04
N ILE A 181 1.48 6.43 -1.17
CA ILE A 181 2.62 6.00 -2.00
C ILE A 181 3.38 7.21 -2.53
N ASN A 182 4.70 7.20 -2.35
CA ASN A 182 5.60 8.14 -3.00
C ASN A 182 6.68 7.43 -3.82
N PHE A 183 6.86 7.89 -5.06
CA PHE A 183 7.91 7.44 -5.95
C PHE A 183 9.13 8.37 -5.86
N GLY A 184 10.31 7.84 -6.17
CA GLY A 184 11.56 8.62 -6.12
C GLY A 184 12.19 8.76 -4.75
N THR A 185 11.55 8.30 -3.68
CA THR A 185 12.06 8.42 -2.31
C THR A 185 12.25 7.06 -1.63
N TYR A 186 13.46 6.86 -1.11
CA TYR A 186 13.77 5.77 -0.18
C TYR A 186 13.83 6.31 1.24
N ILE A 187 13.22 5.59 2.18
CA ILE A 187 13.23 5.90 3.61
C ILE A 187 13.87 4.72 4.34
N ASP A 188 14.92 5.00 5.12
CA ASP A 188 15.53 3.97 5.95
C ASP A 188 14.62 3.62 7.13
N LEU A 189 13.94 2.48 7.02
CA LEU A 189 13.01 1.98 8.04
C LEU A 189 13.70 1.41 9.29
N THR A 190 15.02 1.26 9.31
CA THR A 190 15.75 0.87 10.54
C THR A 190 15.77 2.00 11.57
N VAL A 191 15.63 3.24 11.09
CA VAL A 191 15.55 4.43 11.93
C VAL A 191 14.13 4.60 12.45
N VAL A 192 13.94 4.55 13.77
CA VAL A 192 12.62 4.64 14.40
C VAL A 192 11.88 5.93 14.00
N SER A 193 12.57 7.08 14.01
CA SER A 193 11.95 8.36 13.65
C SER A 193 11.41 8.40 12.21
N ASN A 194 11.96 7.59 11.30
CA ASN A 194 11.42 7.47 9.95
C ASN A 194 10.10 6.68 9.93
N ARG A 195 9.96 5.64 10.76
CA ARG A 195 8.70 4.89 10.89
C ARG A 195 7.62 5.72 11.59
N ARG A 196 8.03 6.56 12.56
CA ARG A 196 7.12 7.47 13.30
C ARG A 196 6.40 8.50 12.45
N LYS A 197 6.83 8.68 11.19
CA LYS A 197 6.12 9.48 10.19
C LYS A 197 4.81 8.84 9.71
N PHE A 198 4.63 7.54 9.91
CA PHE A 198 3.49 6.76 9.40
C PHE A 198 2.72 6.01 10.49
N ILE A 199 3.34 5.78 11.66
CA ILE A 199 2.75 5.06 12.80
C ILE A 199 3.24 5.63 14.14
N THR A 200 2.35 5.88 15.10
CA THR A 200 2.71 6.35 16.44
C THR A 200 3.39 5.25 17.26
N ASP A 201 4.00 5.60 18.40
CA ASP A 201 4.59 4.63 19.33
C ASP A 201 3.57 3.81 20.13
N GLU A 202 2.29 4.17 20.04
CA GLU A 202 1.15 3.36 20.46
C GLU A 202 0.69 2.34 19.40
N GLY A 203 1.22 2.42 18.18
CA GLY A 203 0.79 1.57 17.07
C GLY A 203 -0.52 2.04 16.44
N LEU A 204 -0.74 3.35 16.37
CA LEU A 204 -1.88 3.99 15.71
C LEU A 204 -1.44 4.74 14.44
N PRO A 205 -2.35 5.06 13.50
CA PRO A 205 -2.01 5.92 12.38
C PRO A 205 -1.41 7.25 12.83
N ALA A 206 -0.27 7.63 12.26
CA ALA A 206 0.29 8.96 12.44
C ALA A 206 -0.48 9.99 11.59
N ASP A 207 -0.50 11.25 12.02
CA ASP A 207 -1.03 12.34 11.20
C ASP A 207 -0.14 12.57 9.97
N MET A 208 -0.66 12.22 8.79
CA MET A 208 0.03 12.42 7.52
C MET A 208 -0.31 13.77 6.86
N GLY A 209 -1.10 14.60 7.53
CA GLY A 209 -1.62 15.85 6.99
C GLY A 209 -2.79 15.65 6.03
N ALA A 210 -3.49 16.74 5.71
CA ALA A 210 -4.68 16.72 4.85
C ALA A 210 -4.42 16.20 3.44
N ASP A 211 -3.19 16.34 2.94
CA ASP A 211 -2.77 15.96 1.59
C ASP A 211 -1.67 14.88 1.59
N GLY A 212 -1.35 14.31 2.75
CA GLY A 212 -0.30 13.30 2.87
C GLY A 212 1.12 13.86 2.83
N SER A 213 1.32 15.18 2.91
CA SER A 213 2.64 15.79 2.80
C SER A 213 3.51 15.68 4.06
N THR A 214 2.92 15.49 5.25
CA THR A 214 3.66 15.50 6.53
C THR A 214 4.85 14.53 6.59
N PRO A 215 4.78 13.28 6.08
CA PRO A 215 5.91 12.35 6.14
C PRO A 215 7.18 12.84 5.44
N LEU A 216 7.06 13.55 4.32
CA LEU A 216 8.18 13.93 3.46
C LEU A 216 8.35 15.44 3.24
N GLY A 217 7.40 16.26 3.72
CA GLY A 217 7.33 17.69 3.42
C GLY A 217 6.85 18.01 2.00
N SER A 218 6.31 17.03 1.27
CA SER A 218 5.80 17.18 -0.09
C SER A 218 4.64 16.23 -0.33
N GLN A 219 3.64 16.69 -1.08
CA GLN A 219 2.46 15.89 -1.43
C GLN A 219 2.86 14.65 -2.27
N PRO A 220 2.45 13.43 -1.89
CA PRO A 220 2.70 12.21 -2.64
C PRO A 220 1.80 12.10 -3.89
N PRO A 221 2.17 11.29 -4.90
CA PRO A 221 1.27 10.92 -6.01
C PRO A 221 -0.06 10.29 -5.56
N ILE A 222 -0.03 9.41 -4.55
CA ILE A 222 -1.22 8.71 -4.08
C ILE A 222 -1.35 8.92 -2.58
N PHE A 223 -2.50 9.47 -2.18
CA PHE A 223 -2.94 9.48 -0.79
C PHE A 223 -4.46 9.37 -0.71
N PHE A 224 -4.94 8.27 -0.12
CA PHE A 224 -6.36 8.02 0.17
C PHE A 224 -6.53 7.89 1.68
N SER A 225 -7.39 8.72 2.26
CA SER A 225 -7.60 8.78 3.72
C SER A 225 -8.94 9.43 4.02
N ILE A 226 -9.61 8.95 5.07
CA ILE A 226 -10.82 9.56 5.61
C ILE A 226 -10.42 10.46 6.79
N GLN A 227 -10.70 11.75 6.68
CA GLN A 227 -10.33 12.79 7.63
C GLN A 227 -11.47 13.06 8.63
N ASP A 228 -11.30 14.04 9.52
CA ASP A 228 -12.36 14.47 10.43
C ASP A 228 -13.55 15.04 9.65
N GLY A 229 -14.74 14.45 9.85
CA GLY A 229 -15.98 14.88 9.20
C GLY A 229 -16.28 14.20 7.86
N GLU A 230 -15.41 13.31 7.38
CA GLU A 230 -15.56 12.55 6.13
C GLU A 230 -16.10 11.13 6.38
N ASP A 231 -16.53 10.46 5.31
CA ASP A 231 -17.01 9.07 5.33
C ASP A 231 -16.33 8.20 4.26
N ALA A 232 -16.77 6.94 4.12
CA ALA A 232 -16.18 5.99 3.19
C ALA A 232 -16.16 6.44 1.73
N THR A 233 -17.12 7.27 1.30
CA THR A 233 -17.17 7.78 -0.08
C THR A 233 -16.06 8.78 -0.36
N ASP A 234 -15.55 9.47 0.67
CA ASP A 234 -14.42 10.39 0.55
C ASP A 234 -13.08 9.66 0.37
N PHE A 235 -13.00 8.38 0.72
CA PHE A 235 -11.77 7.59 0.58
C PHE A 235 -11.31 7.46 -0.87
N SER A 236 -12.23 7.50 -1.85
CA SER A 236 -11.88 7.44 -3.27
C SER A 236 -11.30 8.74 -3.83
N THR A 237 -11.35 9.83 -3.06
CA THR A 237 -10.70 11.10 -3.41
C THR A 237 -9.20 11.01 -3.18
N ASN A 238 -8.42 11.04 -4.25
CA ASN A 238 -6.96 11.14 -4.14
C ASN A 238 -6.59 12.53 -3.61
N LYS A 239 -6.14 12.56 -2.36
CA LYS A 239 -5.61 13.76 -1.69
C LYS A 239 -4.14 14.00 -2.02
N GLY A 240 -3.50 13.08 -2.72
CA GLY A 240 -2.20 13.27 -3.34
C GLY A 240 -2.26 14.11 -4.62
N ASN A 241 -1.11 14.31 -5.27
CA ASN A 241 -1.00 15.11 -6.49
C ASN A 241 -1.10 14.31 -7.80
N GLY A 242 -1.27 12.99 -7.74
CA GLY A 242 -1.31 12.10 -8.92
C GLY A 242 -2.57 12.22 -9.78
N GLY A 243 -3.49 13.14 -9.47
CA GLY A 243 -4.73 13.39 -10.18
C GLY A 243 -5.92 12.59 -9.65
N ALA A 244 -7.10 12.83 -10.23
CA ALA A 244 -8.37 12.24 -9.80
C ALA A 244 -8.51 10.74 -10.13
N TRP A 245 -9.24 10.02 -9.30
CA TRP A 245 -9.59 8.61 -9.49
C TRP A 245 -11.11 8.45 -9.50
N VAL A 246 -11.57 7.29 -9.96
CA VAL A 246 -12.98 6.93 -10.06
C VAL A 246 -13.24 5.72 -9.18
N GLU A 247 -14.25 5.83 -8.33
CA GLU A 247 -14.77 4.69 -7.58
C GLU A 247 -15.63 3.80 -8.49
N ASN A 248 -15.38 2.50 -8.45
CA ASN A 248 -16.23 1.47 -9.04
C ASN A 248 -16.79 0.63 -7.89
N GLY A 249 -18.10 0.44 -7.84
CA GLY A 249 -18.77 -0.16 -6.69
C GLY A 249 -19.30 0.90 -5.73
N THR A 250 -19.36 0.59 -4.43
CA THR A 250 -19.74 1.51 -3.37
C THR A 250 -18.99 1.17 -2.09
N LEU A 251 -17.95 1.95 -1.79
CA LEU A 251 -17.21 1.85 -0.54
C LEU A 251 -18.14 2.16 0.64
N THR A 252 -18.04 1.34 1.68
CA THR A 252 -18.84 1.50 2.90
C THR A 252 -17.96 1.75 4.12
N ASN A 253 -18.56 2.24 5.20
CA ASN A 253 -17.80 2.49 6.43
C ASN A 253 -17.26 1.17 7.01
N SER A 254 -16.01 1.20 7.48
CA SER A 254 -15.40 0.03 8.13
C SER A 254 -16.22 -0.55 9.28
N ILE A 255 -16.31 -1.88 9.27
CA ILE A 255 -17.16 -2.70 10.15
C ILE A 255 -16.64 -2.89 11.58
#